data_AF-A0A965BVG4-F1
#
_entry.id   AF-A0A965BVG4-F1
#
_cell.length_a   1.000
_cell.length_b   1.000
_cell.length_c   1.000
_cell.angle_alpha   90.00
_cell.angle_beta   90.00
_cell.angle_gamma   90.00
#
_symmetry.space_group_name_H-M   'P 1'
#
loop_
_entity.id
_entity.type
_entity.pdbx_description
1 polymer ?
#
loop_
_entity_poly.entity_id
_entity_poly.type
_entity_poly.pdbx_seq_one_letter_code
_entity_poly.pdbx_strand_id
1 'polypeptide(L)'
;MKRRAFAWLALLPLLLAACGDLPQPYRGNPGGMAGRLAAPPPYRVAVPTPEAALLNGAESEAFAKAIAQALLRREVPAAAEEPLPLDWRLAVDMRLEGARVIPRYALFDPDGAPQGLAEGSAITARDWSRPDAALFTEVANDAARRAADLLLRAEAARKSSSPSALANAGPPRLYLLPVRGAPGDGNESLTARMREALGDYGILAQDVADGAGFAADGRVSVVPTRQRMQRVEILWIVSRRDGQELGRVLQMNEIPAGLLDR
;
A
#
# COMPACT_ATOMS: atom_id res chain seq x y z
N MET A 1 54.13 -52.50 26.32
CA MET A 1 53.80 -51.18 25.72
C MET A 1 52.48 -51.23 24.95
N LYS A 2 51.29 -51.31 25.57
CA LYS A 2 49.99 -51.27 24.83
C LYS A 2 48.80 -50.82 25.71
N ARG A 3 48.87 -49.65 26.36
CA ARG A 3 47.75 -49.15 27.20
C ARG A 3 47.43 -47.65 27.09
N ARG A 4 48.04 -46.92 26.13
CA ARG A 4 47.83 -45.46 26.00
C ARG A 4 47.03 -45.02 24.77
N ALA A 5 46.71 -45.93 23.83
CA ALA A 5 46.06 -45.56 22.58
C ALA A 5 44.51 -45.55 22.62
N PHE A 6 43.88 -46.12 23.66
CA PHE A 6 42.42 -46.26 23.70
C PHE A 6 41.67 -45.09 24.36
N ALA A 7 42.38 -44.18 25.04
CA ALA A 7 41.76 -43.03 25.70
C ALA A 7 41.41 -41.89 24.73
N TRP A 8 42.03 -41.83 23.56
CA TRP A 8 41.79 -40.76 22.58
C TRP A 8 40.62 -41.03 21.63
N LEU A 9 40.22 -42.29 21.42
CA LEU A 9 39.06 -42.61 20.56
C LEU A 9 37.70 -42.39 21.23
N ALA A 10 37.66 -42.28 22.55
CA ALA A 10 36.41 -42.08 23.30
C ALA A 10 35.99 -40.61 23.45
N LEU A 11 36.87 -39.64 23.12
CA LEU A 11 36.55 -38.21 23.21
C LEU A 11 36.01 -37.60 21.91
N LEU A 12 36.16 -38.28 20.77
CA LEU A 12 35.70 -37.77 19.47
C LEU A 12 34.17 -37.64 19.32
N PRO A 13 33.31 -38.53 19.87
CA PRO A 13 31.86 -38.39 19.71
C PRO A 13 31.23 -37.32 20.62
N LEU A 14 31.93 -36.85 21.67
CA LEU A 14 31.42 -35.77 22.53
C LEU A 14 31.53 -34.37 21.91
N LEU A 15 32.38 -34.18 20.89
CA LEU A 15 32.56 -32.88 20.23
C LEU A 15 31.54 -32.64 19.10
N LEU A 16 30.79 -33.66 18.67
CA LEU A 16 29.77 -33.55 17.62
C LEU A 16 28.36 -33.23 18.15
N ALA A 17 28.14 -33.24 19.46
CA ALA A 17 26.86 -32.90 20.10
C ALA A 17 26.73 -31.40 20.47
N ALA A 18 27.71 -30.56 20.11
CA ALA A 18 27.71 -29.14 20.43
C ALA A 18 26.87 -28.26 19.47
N CYS A 19 26.30 -28.83 18.40
CA CYS A 19 25.28 -28.17 17.59
C CYS A 19 23.88 -28.50 18.13
N GLY A 20 23.55 -27.95 19.29
CA GLY A 20 22.16 -27.91 19.76
C GLY A 20 21.34 -26.93 18.92
N ASP A 21 20.07 -27.25 18.69
CA ASP A 21 19.13 -26.35 18.05
C ASP A 21 19.13 -25.00 18.77
N LEU A 22 19.36 -23.91 18.03
CA LEU A 22 19.26 -22.56 18.59
C LEU A 22 17.87 -22.40 19.22
N PRO A 23 17.76 -21.81 20.43
CA PRO A 23 16.46 -21.41 20.95
C PRO A 23 15.82 -20.45 19.95
N GLN A 24 14.73 -20.89 19.33
CA GLN A 24 13.94 -20.13 18.37
C GLN A 24 12.65 -19.68 19.05
N PRO A 25 12.70 -18.63 19.89
CA PRO A 25 11.54 -18.17 20.66
C PRO A 25 10.38 -17.65 19.79
N TYR A 26 10.54 -17.61 18.46
CA TYR A 26 9.56 -17.10 17.50
C TYR A 26 9.09 -18.13 16.44
N ARG A 27 9.59 -19.39 16.44
CA ARG A 27 9.04 -20.42 15.54
C ARG A 27 7.71 -20.93 16.09
N GLY A 28 6.65 -20.83 15.28
CA GLY A 28 5.35 -21.46 15.53
C GLY A 28 4.37 -20.68 16.41
N ASN A 29 4.84 -19.83 17.33
CA ASN A 29 3.95 -19.01 18.16
C ASN A 29 4.63 -17.70 18.63
N PRO A 30 4.67 -16.65 17.80
CA PRO A 30 5.42 -15.41 18.09
C PRO A 30 4.78 -14.51 19.17
N GLY A 31 3.95 -15.08 20.06
CA GLY A 31 3.33 -14.41 21.19
C GLY A 31 2.26 -13.38 20.78
N GLY A 32 1.51 -12.89 21.78
CA GLY A 32 0.42 -11.92 21.57
C GLY A 32 0.87 -10.54 21.05
N MET A 33 2.18 -10.29 20.91
CA MET A 33 2.75 -9.08 20.31
C MET A 33 2.88 -9.18 18.78
N ALA A 34 3.08 -10.38 18.22
CA ALA A 34 3.13 -10.54 16.77
C ALA A 34 1.77 -10.30 16.11
N GLY A 35 0.66 -10.59 16.81
CA GLY A 35 -0.68 -10.18 16.42
C GLY A 35 -0.96 -8.68 16.58
N ARG A 36 -0.05 -7.91 17.21
CA ARG A 36 -0.14 -6.44 17.36
C ARG A 36 0.68 -5.69 16.33
N LEU A 37 1.46 -6.37 15.50
CA LEU A 37 1.98 -5.77 14.28
C LEU A 37 0.82 -5.68 13.29
N ALA A 38 -0.11 -4.75 13.55
CA ALA A 38 -0.91 -4.17 12.49
C ALA A 38 0.12 -3.59 11.52
N ALA A 39 0.36 -4.28 10.40
CA ALA A 39 0.99 -3.65 9.27
C ALA A 39 0.21 -2.33 9.06
N PRO A 40 0.86 -1.16 9.18
CA PRO A 40 0.17 0.08 8.96
C PRO A 40 -0.53 -0.03 7.60
N PRO A 41 -1.80 0.38 7.50
CA PRO A 41 -2.49 0.31 6.24
C PRO A 41 -1.62 1.03 5.19
N PRO A 42 -1.37 0.45 4.01
CA PRO A 42 -0.45 1.03 3.02
C PRO A 42 -1.01 2.29 2.36
N TYR A 43 -2.02 2.93 2.96
CA TYR A 43 -2.82 3.96 2.34
C TYR A 43 -2.32 5.34 2.79
N ARG A 44 -2.03 6.19 1.81
CA ARG A 44 -1.82 7.62 2.02
C ARG A 44 -3.17 8.34 1.94
N VAL A 45 -3.36 9.34 2.79
CA VAL A 45 -4.52 10.24 2.77
C VAL A 45 -4.14 11.52 2.04
N ALA A 46 -4.75 11.75 0.89
CA ALA A 46 -4.73 13.04 0.23
C ALA A 46 -5.73 13.99 0.91
N VAL A 47 -5.28 15.21 1.18
CA VAL A 47 -6.09 16.33 1.67
C VAL A 47 -6.06 17.42 0.60
N PRO A 48 -6.98 17.38 -0.38
CA PRO A 48 -7.05 18.39 -1.43
C PRO A 48 -7.35 19.77 -0.85
N THR A 49 -7.02 20.81 -1.59
CA THR A 49 -7.36 22.20 -1.22
C THR A 49 -8.88 22.35 -1.11
N PRO A 50 -9.43 22.70 0.06
CA PRO A 50 -10.88 22.80 0.22
C PRO A 50 -11.46 24.00 -0.54
N GLU A 51 -12.33 23.73 -1.52
CA GLU A 51 -13.06 24.78 -2.25
C GLU A 51 -14.23 25.34 -1.43
N ALA A 52 -14.86 24.50 -0.60
CA ALA A 52 -16.03 24.84 0.21
C ALA A 52 -15.68 25.17 1.67
N ALA A 53 -14.49 25.72 1.94
CA ALA A 53 -14.05 26.05 3.30
C ALA A 53 -14.43 27.45 3.79
N LEU A 54 -15.11 28.28 2.98
CA LEU A 54 -15.39 29.68 3.31
C LEU A 54 -14.11 30.51 3.57
N LEU A 55 -13.00 30.10 2.96
CA LEU A 55 -11.68 30.72 3.02
C LEU A 55 -11.27 31.18 1.63
N ASN A 56 -10.29 32.09 1.55
CA ASN A 56 -9.66 32.39 0.26
C ASN A 56 -8.69 31.25 -0.16
N GLY A 57 -8.23 31.25 -1.41
CA GLY A 57 -7.40 30.16 -1.94
C GLY A 57 -6.11 29.90 -1.15
N ALA A 58 -5.39 30.95 -0.75
CA ALA A 58 -4.15 30.81 0.03
C ALA A 58 -4.42 30.26 1.44
N GLU A 59 -5.51 30.69 2.07
CA GLU A 59 -5.96 30.18 3.36
C GLU A 59 -6.41 28.71 3.26
N SER A 60 -7.15 28.33 2.21
CA SER A 60 -7.54 26.95 1.96
C SER A 60 -6.34 26.03 1.76
N GLU A 61 -5.32 26.46 1.01
CA GLU A 61 -4.07 25.69 0.83
C GLU A 61 -3.30 25.55 2.16
N ALA A 62 -3.21 26.63 2.93
CA ALA A 62 -2.56 26.60 4.24
C ALA A 62 -3.31 25.67 5.20
N PHE A 63 -4.64 25.67 5.15
CA PHE A 63 -5.48 24.80 5.97
C PHE A 63 -5.34 23.33 5.58
N ALA A 64 -5.31 23.00 4.28
CA ALA A 64 -5.03 21.65 3.80
C ALA A 64 -3.68 21.13 4.33
N LYS A 65 -2.63 21.96 4.23
CA LYS A 65 -1.29 21.65 4.77
C LYS A 65 -1.31 21.43 6.29
N ALA A 66 -2.04 22.26 7.02
CA ALA A 66 -2.18 22.12 8.46
C ALA A 66 -2.86 20.80 8.85
N ILE A 67 -3.92 20.40 8.14
CA ILE A 67 -4.61 19.11 8.35
C ILE A 67 -3.67 17.94 8.03
N ALA A 68 -2.98 17.96 6.88
CA ALA A 68 -2.04 16.90 6.51
C ALA A 68 -0.92 16.75 7.56
N GLN A 69 -0.36 17.87 8.04
CA GLN A 69 0.64 17.84 9.13
C GLN A 69 0.07 17.30 10.44
N ALA A 70 -1.19 17.63 10.78
CA ALA A 70 -1.86 17.10 11.96
C ALA A 70 -2.12 15.59 11.87
N LEU A 71 -2.45 15.08 10.68
CA LEU A 71 -2.57 13.65 10.39
C LEU A 71 -1.21 12.94 10.49
N LEU A 72 -0.14 13.53 9.96
CA LEU A 72 1.21 12.98 10.07
C LEU A 72 1.69 12.88 11.53
N ARG A 73 1.43 13.91 12.36
CA ARG A 73 1.70 13.86 13.81
C ARG A 73 0.94 12.75 14.53
N ARG A 74 -0.12 12.26 13.90
CA ARG A 74 -1.00 11.18 14.36
C ARG A 74 -0.66 9.83 13.73
N GLU A 75 0.49 9.72 13.07
CA GLU A 75 0.97 8.52 12.38
C GLU A 75 0.08 8.08 11.21
N VAL A 76 -0.76 8.98 10.69
CA VAL A 76 -1.52 8.76 9.45
C VAL A 76 -0.71 9.35 8.29
N PRO A 77 -0.23 8.54 7.33
CA PRO A 77 0.48 9.06 6.16
C PRO A 77 -0.45 9.97 5.36
N ALA A 78 -0.15 11.27 5.30
CA ALA A 78 -1.02 12.24 4.65
C ALA A 78 -0.23 13.33 3.91
N ALA A 79 -0.81 13.85 2.83
CA ALA A 79 -0.25 14.94 2.03
C ALA A 79 -1.35 15.93 1.61
N ALA A 80 -1.01 17.22 1.55
CA ALA A 80 -1.92 18.29 1.15
C ALA A 80 -1.84 18.53 -0.36
N GLU A 81 -2.39 17.59 -1.12
CA GLU A 81 -2.28 17.49 -2.57
C GLU A 81 -3.57 16.90 -3.15
N GLU A 82 -3.73 16.98 -4.47
CA GLU A 82 -4.75 16.19 -5.15
C GLU A 82 -4.48 14.69 -4.97
N PRO A 83 -5.53 13.85 -4.89
CA PRO A 83 -5.36 12.43 -4.67
C PRO A 83 -4.63 11.78 -5.85
N LEU A 84 -3.56 11.05 -5.52
CA LEU A 84 -2.95 10.12 -6.45
C LEU A 84 -3.76 8.82 -6.50
N PRO A 85 -3.51 7.97 -7.50
CA PRO A 85 -4.09 6.65 -7.49
C PRO A 85 -3.74 5.88 -6.21
N LEU A 86 -4.72 5.14 -5.68
CA LEU A 86 -4.69 4.43 -4.39
C LEU A 86 -4.77 5.32 -3.14
N ASP A 87 -4.77 6.64 -3.28
CA ASP A 87 -4.96 7.51 -2.12
C ASP A 87 -6.40 7.45 -1.63
N TRP A 88 -6.53 7.48 -0.32
CA TRP A 88 -7.80 7.85 0.31
C TRP A 88 -7.90 9.36 0.30
N ARG A 89 -9.10 9.89 0.13
CA ARG A 89 -9.32 11.33 0.06
C ARG A 89 -10.10 11.81 1.28
N LEU A 90 -9.57 12.80 1.97
CA LEU A 90 -10.28 13.54 3.00
C LEU A 90 -10.80 14.86 2.40
N ALA A 91 -12.09 14.89 2.06
CA ALA A 91 -12.74 16.12 1.64
C ALA A 91 -13.19 16.93 2.85
N VAL A 92 -13.03 18.24 2.77
CA VAL A 92 -13.36 19.18 3.84
C VAL A 92 -14.35 20.21 3.32
N ASP A 93 -15.49 20.33 3.99
CA ASP A 93 -16.48 21.38 3.77
C ASP A 93 -16.78 22.15 5.06
N MET A 94 -17.11 23.43 4.94
CA MET A 94 -17.45 24.30 6.06
C MET A 94 -18.87 24.81 5.87
N ARG A 95 -19.77 24.46 6.79
CA ARG A 95 -21.19 24.78 6.68
C ARG A 95 -21.55 25.92 7.62
N LEU A 96 -22.09 27.02 7.09
CA LEU A 96 -22.58 28.13 7.90
C LEU A 96 -23.99 27.83 8.42
N GLU A 97 -24.13 27.80 9.74
CA GLU A 97 -25.39 27.59 10.46
C GLU A 97 -25.62 28.72 11.45
N GLY A 98 -26.44 29.69 11.04
CA GLY A 98 -26.63 30.93 11.79
C GLY A 98 -25.32 31.71 11.93
N ALA A 99 -24.85 31.87 13.17
CA ALA A 99 -23.60 32.56 13.49
C ALA A 99 -22.40 31.61 13.69
N ARG A 100 -22.53 30.33 13.34
CA ARG A 100 -21.50 29.30 13.53
C ARG A 100 -21.12 28.64 12.23
N VAL A 101 -19.85 28.28 12.10
CA VAL A 101 -19.31 27.44 11.03
C VAL A 101 -19.08 26.05 11.60
N ILE A 102 -19.69 25.05 10.96
CA ILE A 102 -19.54 23.63 11.30
C ILE A 102 -18.64 23.00 10.25
N PRO A 103 -17.40 22.60 10.61
CA PRO A 103 -16.55 21.82 9.71
C PRO A 103 -17.16 20.45 9.45
N ARG A 104 -16.96 19.90 8.27
CA ARG A 104 -17.41 18.57 7.87
C ARG A 104 -16.28 17.88 7.12
N TYR A 105 -16.04 16.63 7.50
CA TYR A 105 -14.92 15.83 7.06
C TYR A 105 -15.47 14.53 6.47
N ALA A 106 -15.38 14.39 5.15
CA ALA A 106 -15.85 13.23 4.43
C ALA A 106 -14.65 12.41 3.93
N LEU A 107 -14.61 11.13 4.32
CA LEU A 107 -13.56 10.21 3.91
C LEU A 107 -14.04 9.38 2.74
N PHE A 108 -13.21 9.26 1.71
CA PHE A 108 -13.45 8.44 0.53
C PHE A 108 -12.30 7.46 0.36
N ASP A 109 -12.64 6.25 -0.08
CA ASP A 109 -11.63 5.26 -0.47
C ASP A 109 -11.05 5.62 -1.87
N PRO A 110 -10.06 4.84 -2.36
CA PRO A 110 -9.42 5.15 -3.62
C PRO A 110 -10.31 5.03 -4.85
N ASP A 111 -11.44 4.33 -4.74
CA ASP A 111 -12.43 4.17 -5.81
C ASP A 111 -13.50 5.29 -5.74
N GLY A 112 -13.36 6.21 -4.78
CA GLY A 112 -14.28 7.33 -4.58
C GLY A 112 -15.53 6.96 -3.77
N ALA A 113 -15.61 5.76 -3.19
CA ALA A 113 -16.74 5.36 -2.38
C ALA A 113 -16.66 6.00 -0.97
N PRO A 114 -17.78 6.56 -0.47
CA PRO A 114 -17.79 7.22 0.84
C PRO A 114 -17.61 6.20 1.97
N GLN A 115 -16.63 6.46 2.83
CA GLN A 115 -16.30 5.65 4.01
C GLN A 115 -16.87 6.23 5.31
N GLY A 116 -17.38 7.46 5.25
CA GLY A 116 -18.12 8.09 6.32
C GLY A 116 -17.96 9.60 6.32
N LEU A 117 -18.68 10.21 7.25
CA LEU A 117 -18.68 11.64 7.50
C LEU A 117 -18.50 11.87 9.01
N ALA A 118 -17.79 12.94 9.36
CA ALA A 118 -17.74 13.47 10.72
C ALA A 118 -17.86 15.00 10.68
N GLU A 119 -18.57 15.57 11.64
CA GLU A 119 -18.66 17.02 11.81
C GLU A 119 -17.65 17.47 12.86
N GLY A 120 -17.04 18.64 12.66
CA GLY A 120 -16.09 19.31 13.55
C GLY A 120 -16.74 19.99 14.73
N SER A 121 -15.90 20.52 15.63
CA SER A 121 -16.36 21.47 16.63
C SER A 121 -16.88 22.75 15.97
N ALA A 122 -17.98 23.31 16.48
CA ALA A 122 -18.55 24.54 15.97
C ALA A 122 -17.63 25.74 16.26
N ILE A 123 -17.33 26.52 15.22
CA ILE A 123 -16.50 27.73 15.28
C ILE A 123 -17.42 28.93 15.10
N THR A 124 -17.13 30.08 15.71
CA THR A 124 -17.93 31.28 15.41
C THR A 124 -17.62 31.75 13.98
N ALA A 125 -18.64 32.23 13.25
CA ALA A 125 -18.43 32.76 11.90
C ALA A 125 -17.47 33.97 11.89
N ARG A 126 -17.43 34.73 12.99
CA ARG A 126 -16.50 35.84 13.16
C ARG A 126 -15.05 35.36 13.18
N ASP A 127 -14.76 34.35 13.99
CA ASP A 127 -13.39 33.86 14.15
C ASP A 127 -12.92 33.12 12.89
N TRP A 128 -13.82 32.38 12.23
CA TRP A 128 -13.49 31.72 10.97
C TRP A 128 -13.32 32.68 9.79
N SER A 129 -13.92 33.86 9.82
CA SER A 129 -13.76 34.87 8.77
C SER A 129 -12.36 35.52 8.72
N ARG A 130 -11.62 35.44 9.83
CA ARG A 130 -10.25 35.94 9.98
C ARG A 130 -9.48 35.01 10.91
N PRO A 131 -9.23 33.77 10.49
CA PRO A 131 -8.66 32.76 11.36
C PRO A 131 -7.21 33.14 11.68
N ASP A 132 -6.85 33.05 12.96
CA ASP A 132 -5.45 33.12 13.36
C ASP A 132 -4.78 31.74 13.29
N ALA A 133 -3.45 31.72 13.45
CA ALA A 133 -2.68 30.48 13.38
C ALA A 133 -3.05 29.47 14.48
N ALA A 134 -3.53 29.94 15.64
CA ALA A 134 -3.92 29.08 16.75
C ALA A 134 -5.23 28.37 16.43
N LEU A 135 -6.24 29.10 15.95
CA LEU A 135 -7.51 28.54 15.51
C LEU A 135 -7.32 27.55 14.36
N PHE A 136 -6.51 27.88 13.35
CA PHE A 136 -6.20 26.93 12.28
C PHE A 136 -5.57 25.64 12.79
N THR A 137 -4.63 25.75 13.72
CA THR A 137 -3.99 24.58 14.32
C THR A 137 -5.00 23.74 15.12
N GLU A 138 -5.89 24.38 15.87
CA GLU A 138 -6.95 23.72 16.64
C GLU A 138 -7.90 22.96 15.72
N VAL A 139 -8.43 23.62 14.69
CA VAL A 139 -9.37 23.02 13.74
C VAL A 139 -8.71 21.90 12.93
N ALA A 140 -7.45 22.07 12.51
CA ALA A 140 -6.70 21.03 11.83
C ALA A 140 -6.44 19.80 12.73
N ASN A 141 -6.15 20.01 14.01
CA ASN A 141 -6.01 18.91 14.97
C ASN A 141 -7.35 18.20 15.21
N ASP A 142 -8.47 18.93 15.24
CA ASP A 142 -9.82 18.33 15.31
C ASP A 142 -10.15 17.50 14.06
N ALA A 143 -9.87 18.04 12.88
CA ALA A 143 -9.99 17.34 11.60
C ALA A 143 -9.19 16.02 11.60
N ALA A 144 -7.92 16.08 12.02
CA ALA A 144 -7.06 14.90 12.08
C ALA A 144 -7.56 13.83 13.05
N ARG A 145 -8.11 14.21 14.21
CA ARG A 145 -8.75 13.25 15.13
C ARG A 145 -9.93 12.55 14.48
N ARG A 146 -10.86 13.33 13.91
CA ARG A 146 -12.08 12.79 13.29
C ARG A 146 -11.81 11.94 12.06
N ALA A 147 -10.83 12.34 11.25
CA ALA A 147 -10.37 11.57 10.11
C ALA A 147 -9.71 10.25 10.55
N ALA A 148 -8.89 10.24 11.61
CA ALA A 148 -8.35 9.01 12.17
C ALA A 148 -9.45 8.05 12.67
N ASP A 149 -10.49 8.58 13.31
CA ASP A 149 -11.64 7.76 13.76
C ASP A 149 -12.47 7.23 12.58
N LEU A 150 -12.60 7.99 11.50
CA LEU A 150 -13.21 7.54 10.25
C LEU A 150 -12.41 6.40 9.62
N LEU A 151 -11.08 6.55 9.52
CA LEU A 151 -10.17 5.53 8.99
C LEU A 151 -10.25 4.24 9.82
N LEU A 152 -10.19 4.36 11.14
CA LEU A 152 -10.28 3.21 12.04
C LEU A 152 -11.62 2.47 11.87
N ARG A 153 -12.74 3.18 11.74
CA ARG A 153 -14.05 2.57 11.47
C ARG A 153 -14.11 1.91 10.10
N ALA A 154 -13.56 2.53 9.07
CA ALA A 154 -13.52 1.96 7.72
C ALA A 154 -12.67 0.68 7.68
N GLU A 155 -11.53 0.67 8.35
CA GLU A 155 -10.71 -0.53 8.53
C GLU A 155 -11.42 -1.60 9.33
N ALA A 156 -12.06 -1.24 10.44
CA ALA A 156 -12.82 -2.17 11.26
C ALA A 156 -13.95 -2.79 10.42
N ALA A 157 -14.67 -2.00 9.63
CA ALA A 157 -15.70 -2.48 8.72
C ALA A 157 -15.14 -3.46 7.67
N ARG A 158 -13.98 -3.14 7.07
CA ARG A 158 -13.26 -4.01 6.11
C ARG A 158 -12.73 -5.29 6.75
N LYS A 159 -12.36 -5.26 8.04
CA LYS A 159 -11.91 -6.44 8.79
C LYS A 159 -13.09 -7.24 9.36
N SER A 160 -14.23 -6.60 9.64
CA SER A 160 -15.43 -7.20 10.23
C SER A 160 -16.39 -7.77 9.20
N SER A 161 -16.24 -7.44 7.91
CA SER A 161 -16.77 -8.29 6.85
C SER A 161 -16.28 -9.71 7.14
N SER A 162 -17.21 -10.56 7.58
CA SER A 162 -16.96 -11.87 8.16
C SER A 162 -16.00 -12.71 7.30
N PRO A 163 -15.36 -13.76 7.84
CA PRO A 163 -14.65 -14.74 7.00
C PRO A 163 -15.51 -15.25 5.83
N SER A 164 -16.83 -15.27 5.98
CA SER A 164 -17.78 -15.53 4.90
C SER A 164 -17.91 -14.40 3.87
N ALA A 165 -17.79 -13.13 4.25
CA ALA A 165 -17.69 -12.02 3.29
C ALA A 165 -16.31 -11.94 2.59
N LEU A 166 -15.22 -12.34 3.25
CA LEU A 166 -13.91 -12.57 2.60
C LEU A 166 -13.95 -13.80 1.69
N ALA A 167 -14.65 -14.87 2.10
CA ALA A 167 -14.91 -16.03 1.25
C ALA A 167 -15.82 -15.68 0.06
N ASN A 168 -16.73 -14.71 0.21
CA ASN A 168 -17.61 -14.23 -0.86
C ASN A 168 -16.97 -13.14 -1.76
N ALA A 169 -16.04 -12.34 -1.23
CA ALA A 169 -15.24 -11.40 -2.02
C ALA A 169 -14.16 -12.12 -2.83
N GLY A 170 -13.80 -13.34 -2.40
CA GLY A 170 -12.74 -14.12 -3.00
C GLY A 170 -11.35 -13.48 -2.79
N PRO A 171 -10.28 -14.17 -3.19
CA PRO A 171 -8.96 -13.56 -3.28
C PRO A 171 -9.00 -12.28 -4.12
N PRO A 172 -8.25 -11.22 -3.78
CA PRO A 172 -8.15 -10.02 -4.60
C PRO A 172 -7.83 -10.38 -6.04
N ARG A 173 -8.63 -9.85 -6.97
CA ARG A 173 -8.56 -10.17 -8.40
C ARG A 173 -7.71 -9.15 -9.14
N LEU A 174 -6.72 -9.63 -9.88
CA LEU A 174 -5.88 -8.84 -10.77
C LEU A 174 -6.12 -9.31 -12.20
N TYR A 175 -6.42 -8.38 -13.10
CA TYR A 175 -6.43 -8.68 -14.53
C TYR A 175 -4.98 -8.75 -15.04
N LEU A 176 -4.49 -9.96 -15.33
CA LEU A 176 -3.15 -10.15 -15.87
C LEU A 176 -3.23 -10.22 -17.39
N LEU A 177 -2.68 -9.22 -18.06
CA LEU A 177 -2.57 -9.24 -19.52
C LEU A 177 -1.49 -10.25 -19.94
N PRO A 178 -1.66 -10.94 -21.08
CA PRO A 178 -0.60 -11.76 -21.66
C PRO A 178 0.65 -10.92 -21.88
N VAL A 179 1.80 -11.43 -21.42
CA VAL A 179 3.10 -10.80 -21.67
C VAL A 179 3.35 -10.75 -23.19
N ARG A 180 3.96 -9.66 -23.66
CA ARG A 180 4.28 -9.45 -25.08
C ARG A 180 5.73 -9.08 -25.29
N GLY A 181 6.27 -9.46 -26.45
CA GLY A 181 7.60 -9.07 -26.93
C GLY A 181 8.75 -9.95 -26.44
N ALA A 182 8.48 -11.00 -25.66
CA ALA A 182 9.50 -11.97 -25.27
C ALA A 182 9.82 -12.93 -26.44
N PRO A 183 11.09 -13.33 -26.60
CA PRO A 183 11.51 -14.33 -27.58
C PRO A 183 11.07 -15.74 -27.16
N GLY A 184 11.07 -16.67 -28.12
CA GLY A 184 10.73 -18.07 -27.87
C GLY A 184 9.34 -18.26 -27.25
N ASP A 185 9.26 -19.07 -26.20
CA ASP A 185 8.06 -19.31 -25.37
C ASP A 185 7.88 -18.26 -24.26
N GLY A 186 8.74 -17.24 -24.20
CA GLY A 186 8.87 -16.35 -23.05
C GLY A 186 7.60 -15.59 -22.68
N ASN A 187 6.71 -15.32 -23.63
CA ASN A 187 5.43 -14.66 -23.36
C ASN A 187 4.53 -15.55 -22.49
N GLU A 188 4.42 -16.83 -22.84
CA GLU A 188 3.60 -17.80 -22.12
C GLU A 188 4.26 -18.13 -20.78
N SER A 189 5.57 -18.41 -20.80
CA SER A 189 6.35 -18.75 -19.61
C SER A 189 6.35 -17.62 -18.56
N LEU A 190 6.56 -16.36 -18.94
CA LEU A 190 6.51 -15.23 -18.00
C LEU A 190 5.10 -14.97 -17.47
N THR A 191 4.07 -15.10 -18.31
CA THR A 191 2.68 -14.95 -17.87
C THR A 191 2.32 -16.01 -16.83
N ALA A 192 2.71 -17.27 -17.06
CA ALA A 192 2.48 -18.37 -16.13
C ALA A 192 3.22 -18.17 -14.80
N ARG A 193 4.50 -17.80 -14.84
CA ARG A 193 5.30 -17.52 -13.64
C ARG A 193 4.76 -16.34 -12.83
N MET A 194 4.31 -15.27 -13.49
CA MET A 194 3.70 -14.14 -12.80
C MET A 194 2.38 -14.54 -12.13
N ARG A 195 1.54 -15.31 -12.82
CA ARG A 195 0.29 -15.85 -12.24
C ARG A 195 0.55 -16.68 -10.98
N GLU A 196 1.55 -17.56 -11.02
CA GLU A 196 1.95 -18.39 -9.88
C GLU A 196 2.45 -17.53 -8.72
N ALA A 197 3.36 -16.59 -8.98
CA ALA A 197 3.89 -15.68 -7.96
C ALA A 197 2.78 -14.84 -7.30
N LEU A 198 1.80 -14.35 -8.06
CA LEU A 198 0.64 -13.64 -7.52
C LEU A 198 -0.23 -14.54 -6.64
N GLY A 199 -0.39 -15.81 -7.04
CA GLY A 199 -1.09 -16.82 -6.25
C GLY A 199 -0.44 -17.08 -4.90
N ASP A 200 0.89 -17.09 -4.82
CA ASP A 200 1.65 -17.22 -3.56
C ASP A 200 1.37 -16.06 -2.59
N TYR A 201 1.03 -14.88 -3.11
CA TYR A 201 0.58 -13.72 -2.33
C TYR A 201 -0.94 -13.67 -2.09
N GLY A 202 -1.68 -14.72 -2.47
CA GLY A 202 -3.14 -14.78 -2.32
C GLY A 202 -3.91 -13.91 -3.31
N ILE A 203 -3.29 -13.47 -4.40
CA ILE A 203 -3.91 -12.67 -5.46
C ILE A 203 -4.34 -13.60 -6.60
N LEU A 204 -5.62 -13.53 -6.99
CA LEU A 204 -6.14 -14.28 -8.12
C LEU A 204 -5.91 -13.50 -9.41
N ALA A 205 -4.89 -13.90 -10.17
CA ALA A 205 -4.69 -13.41 -11.51
C ALA A 205 -5.71 -14.06 -12.48
N GLN A 206 -6.45 -13.22 -13.18
CA GLN A 206 -7.48 -13.62 -14.15
C GLN A 206 -7.21 -12.99 -15.51
N ASP A 207 -7.73 -13.62 -16.57
CA ASP A 207 -7.49 -13.21 -17.96
C ASP A 207 -8.59 -12.25 -18.49
N VAL A 208 -9.51 -11.85 -17.61
CA VAL A 208 -10.60 -10.91 -17.90
C VAL A 208 -10.55 -9.72 -16.94
N ALA A 209 -11.02 -8.56 -17.39
CA ALA A 209 -11.06 -7.36 -16.55
C ALA A 209 -12.21 -7.38 -15.52
N ASP A 210 -13.22 -8.23 -15.73
CA ASP A 210 -14.45 -8.23 -14.93
C ASP A 210 -14.19 -8.60 -13.47
N GLY A 211 -14.53 -7.68 -12.57
CA GLY A 211 -14.33 -7.86 -11.12
C GLY A 211 -12.88 -7.69 -10.65
N ALA A 212 -11.94 -7.32 -11.53
CA ALA A 212 -10.60 -6.91 -11.14
C ALA A 212 -10.56 -5.41 -10.85
N GLY A 213 -10.00 -5.03 -9.69
CA GLY A 213 -9.74 -3.62 -9.35
C GLY A 213 -8.48 -3.06 -10.01
N PHE A 214 -7.60 -3.96 -10.43
CA PHE A 214 -6.27 -3.66 -10.95
C PHE A 214 -5.96 -4.51 -12.18
N ALA A 215 -5.04 -4.02 -13.01
CA ALA A 215 -4.46 -4.77 -14.11
C ALA A 215 -2.94 -4.73 -14.08
N ALA A 216 -2.29 -5.77 -14.59
CA ALA A 216 -0.85 -5.83 -14.80
C ALA A 216 -0.52 -6.15 -16.27
N ASP A 217 0.28 -5.29 -16.90
CA ASP A 217 0.77 -5.43 -18.28
C ASP A 217 2.28 -5.65 -18.28
N GLY A 218 2.71 -6.83 -18.75
CA GLY A 218 4.11 -7.20 -18.88
C GLY A 218 4.59 -7.05 -20.31
N ARG A 219 5.63 -6.24 -20.50
CA ARG A 219 6.24 -6.00 -21.81
C ARG A 219 7.71 -6.38 -21.75
N VAL A 220 8.15 -7.14 -22.75
CA VAL A 220 9.55 -7.52 -22.91
C VAL A 220 10.09 -6.88 -24.18
N SER A 221 11.29 -6.33 -24.10
CA SER A 221 12.05 -5.90 -25.26
C SER A 221 13.42 -6.58 -25.25
N VAL A 222 13.90 -6.96 -26.43
CA VAL A 222 15.25 -7.50 -26.60
C VAL A 222 15.99 -6.60 -27.57
N VAL A 223 17.06 -5.98 -27.07
CA VAL A 223 17.87 -5.05 -27.84
C VAL A 223 19.26 -5.65 -28.04
N PRO A 224 19.70 -5.91 -29.29
CA PRO A 224 21.07 -6.34 -29.55
C PRO A 224 22.08 -5.30 -29.04
N THR A 225 23.15 -5.76 -28.38
CA THR A 225 24.26 -4.89 -27.96
C THR A 225 25.58 -5.37 -28.57
N ARG A 226 26.68 -4.69 -28.25
CA ARG A 226 28.01 -5.01 -28.77
C ARG A 226 28.44 -6.42 -28.30
N GLN A 227 29.37 -7.02 -29.04
CA GLN A 227 30.02 -8.30 -28.66
C GLN A 227 29.09 -9.53 -28.58
N ARG A 228 28.10 -9.67 -29.49
CA ARG A 228 27.17 -10.82 -29.51
C ARG A 228 26.37 -11.01 -28.21
N MET A 229 26.14 -9.91 -27.50
CA MET A 229 25.26 -9.86 -26.34
C MET A 229 23.92 -9.24 -26.74
N GLN A 230 22.89 -9.50 -25.97
CA GLN A 230 21.58 -8.88 -26.08
C GLN A 230 21.13 -8.43 -24.70
N ARG A 231 20.48 -7.27 -24.64
CA ARG A 231 19.86 -6.75 -23.43
C ARG A 231 18.39 -7.10 -23.46
N VAL A 232 17.92 -7.74 -22.40
CA VAL A 232 16.51 -8.05 -22.17
C VAL A 232 15.98 -7.08 -21.14
N GLU A 233 14.93 -6.36 -21.49
CA GLU A 233 14.23 -5.45 -20.60
C GLU A 233 12.82 -5.97 -20.36
N ILE A 234 12.45 -6.12 -19.09
CA ILE A 234 11.11 -6.56 -18.67
C ILE A 234 10.49 -5.39 -17.93
N LEU A 235 9.44 -4.81 -18.51
CA LEU A 235 8.66 -3.71 -17.95
C LEU A 235 7.30 -4.25 -17.49
N TRP A 236 7.03 -4.15 -16.20
CA TRP A 236 5.71 -4.37 -15.62
C TRP A 236 5.04 -3.04 -15.34
N ILE A 237 3.79 -2.89 -15.77
CA ILE A 237 2.97 -1.71 -15.49
C ILE A 237 1.74 -2.19 -14.73
N VAL A 238 1.47 -1.59 -13.57
CA VAL A 238 0.24 -1.84 -12.82
C VAL A 238 -0.69 -0.65 -13.04
N SER A 239 -1.93 -0.91 -13.41
CA SER A 239 -2.96 0.10 -13.58
C SER A 239 -4.21 -0.23 -12.77
N ARG A 240 -5.03 0.79 -12.52
CA ARG A 240 -6.37 0.64 -11.95
C ARG A 240 -7.38 0.33 -13.06
N ARG A 241 -8.57 -0.13 -12.67
CA ARG A 241 -9.75 -0.33 -13.54
C ARG A 241 -10.08 0.84 -14.47
N ASP A 242 -9.78 2.09 -14.09
CA ASP A 242 -9.98 3.28 -14.92
C ASP A 242 -8.87 3.50 -15.97
N GLY A 243 -7.87 2.63 -16.01
CA GLY A 243 -6.73 2.69 -16.93
C GLY A 243 -5.56 3.53 -16.42
N GLN A 244 -5.67 4.17 -15.24
CA GLN A 244 -4.58 4.98 -14.71
C GLN A 244 -3.41 4.12 -14.23
N GLU A 245 -2.20 4.44 -14.69
CA GLU A 245 -0.97 3.78 -14.24
C GLU A 245 -0.69 4.12 -12.77
N LEU A 246 -0.60 3.09 -11.94
CA LEU A 246 -0.26 3.16 -10.52
C LEU A 246 1.25 3.13 -10.31
N GLY A 247 1.96 2.43 -11.19
CA GLY A 247 3.41 2.34 -11.15
C GLY A 247 3.97 1.36 -12.16
N ARG A 248 5.29 1.37 -12.29
CA ARG A 248 6.03 0.49 -13.17
C ARG A 248 7.28 -0.07 -12.52
N VAL A 249 7.66 -1.28 -12.91
CA VAL A 249 8.91 -1.94 -12.52
C VAL A 249 9.68 -2.32 -13.79
N LEU A 250 10.92 -1.86 -13.89
CA LEU A 250 11.81 -2.18 -15.00
C LEU A 250 12.96 -3.06 -14.51
N GLN A 251 13.10 -4.24 -15.12
CA GLN A 251 14.24 -5.13 -14.92
C GLN A 251 15.04 -5.22 -16.21
N MET A 252 16.36 -5.08 -16.10
CA MET A 252 17.26 -5.11 -17.25
C MET A 252 18.36 -6.14 -17.02
N ASN A 253 18.51 -7.09 -17.94
CA ASN A 253 19.54 -8.13 -17.88
C ASN A 253 20.29 -8.21 -19.22
N GLU A 254 21.62 -8.32 -19.18
CA GLU A 254 22.43 -8.59 -20.36
C GLU A 254 22.81 -10.06 -20.43
N ILE A 255 22.55 -10.68 -21.58
CA ILE A 255 22.77 -12.11 -21.82
C ILE A 255 23.43 -12.33 -23.19
N PRO A 256 24.08 -13.48 -23.42
CA PRO A 256 24.53 -13.86 -24.77
C PRO A 256 23.36 -13.90 -25.77
N ALA A 257 23.63 -13.45 -27.00
CA ALA A 257 22.65 -13.50 -28.09
C ALA A 257 22.23 -14.94 -28.42
N GLY A 258 20.93 -15.15 -28.66
CA GLY A 258 20.35 -16.45 -29.00
C GLY A 258 20.13 -17.41 -27.83
N LEU A 259 20.38 -16.98 -26.58
CA LEU A 259 20.15 -17.82 -25.40
C LEU A 259 18.66 -18.10 -25.15
N LEU A 260 17.77 -17.18 -25.56
CA LEU A 260 16.33 -17.23 -25.31
C LEU A 260 15.49 -17.67 -26.53
N ASP A 261 16.14 -18.06 -27.63
CA ASP A 261 15.45 -18.45 -28.87
C ASP A 261 15.11 -19.96 -28.92
N ARG A 262 15.23 -20.66 -27.79
CA ARG A 262 15.07 -22.11 -27.69
C ARG A 262 13.70 -22.50 -27.15
#